data_AF-A0AA88Q1H3-F1
#
_entry.id   AF-A0AA88Q1H3-F1
#
_cell.length_a   1.000
_cell.length_b   1.000
_cell.length_c   1.000
_cell.angle_alpha   90.00
_cell.angle_beta   90.00
_cell.angle_gamma   90.00
#
_symmetry.space_group_name_H-M   'P 1'
#
loop_
_entity.id
_entity.type
_entity.pdbx_description
1 polymer ?
#
loop_
_entity_poly.entity_id
_entity_poly.type
_entity_poly.pdbx_seq_one_letter_code
_entity_poly.pdbx_strand_id
1 'polypeptide(L)'
;MFSDSTCELVELSKSTDSFIYLREDYYEAMHALRAGNTPDLPQYRKIEWCTVDHAEHQKCESLQIPGMECRRTSSVEECIKRIMCREADAIAVDAGHVYIAGKCGLVPVMVEQYDQRSCHGIQWGLAAVCAIPTIVQPLSTICSKTLGCTLYNFFSKGCIPGADPQSNMCALCKGSENWLLQEESKCKASSVEMYYVYDGAFRMFAEKNGDVAFIKDTIVGAYTDGNGPYWAESDDFELICPESPDKSVKHSEFLKCNLAKVPAHQNALISDKLFKSEGKRNLLFSDSTKCLQEITKPLEEFLTQTYIDMIEKTYATGHSEPVFPFVCGAGVNY
;
A
#
# COMPACT_ATOMS: atom_id res chain seq x y z
N MET A 1 -3.28 32.73 -29.68
CA MET A 1 -3.63 32.55 -28.25
C MET A 1 -2.62 31.68 -27.51
N PHE A 2 -1.90 30.78 -28.19
CA PHE A 2 -0.78 30.01 -27.61
C PHE A 2 0.57 30.55 -28.08
N SER A 3 1.66 30.09 -27.45
CA SER A 3 3.03 30.39 -27.86
C SER A 3 3.32 29.81 -29.25
N ASP A 4 4.12 30.50 -30.06
CA ASP A 4 4.55 30.03 -31.39
C ASP A 4 5.43 28.76 -31.31
N SER A 5 5.98 28.47 -30.13
CA SER A 5 6.75 27.25 -29.84
C SER A 5 5.89 26.04 -29.42
N THR A 6 4.56 26.20 -29.31
CA THR A 6 3.67 25.11 -28.90
C THR A 6 3.47 24.13 -30.05
N CYS A 7 3.96 22.90 -29.88
CA CYS A 7 3.79 21.82 -30.87
C CYS A 7 2.45 21.07 -30.71
N GLU A 8 1.99 20.87 -29.47
CA GLU A 8 0.81 20.10 -29.13
C GLU A 8 0.23 20.58 -27.80
N LEU A 9 -1.07 20.34 -27.60
CA LEU A 9 -1.74 20.50 -26.31
C LEU A 9 -2.08 19.12 -25.77
N VAL A 10 -1.50 18.78 -24.62
CA VAL A 10 -1.76 17.52 -23.92
C VAL A 10 -2.78 17.78 -22.82
N GLU A 11 -3.84 16.98 -22.79
CA GLU A 11 -4.82 17.02 -21.70
C GLU A 11 -4.19 16.51 -20.41
N LEU A 12 -4.26 17.33 -19.35
CA LEU A 12 -3.78 16.94 -18.02
C LEU A 12 -4.80 16.05 -17.32
N SER A 13 -4.33 15.19 -16.42
CA SER A 13 -5.21 14.37 -15.59
C SER A 13 -6.14 15.24 -14.73
N LYS A 14 -7.37 14.78 -14.50
CA LYS A 14 -8.35 15.46 -13.63
C LYS A 14 -7.85 15.65 -12.19
N SER A 15 -6.88 14.85 -11.76
CA SER A 15 -6.26 14.93 -10.44
C SER A 15 -5.06 15.89 -10.37
N THR A 16 -4.65 16.50 -11.50
CA THR A 16 -3.53 17.46 -11.58
C THR A 16 -4.02 18.86 -11.24
N ASP A 17 -3.58 19.38 -10.09
CA ASP A 17 -3.77 20.79 -9.73
C ASP A 17 -2.54 21.63 -10.08
N SER A 18 -2.61 22.94 -9.80
CA SER A 18 -1.50 23.86 -10.08
C SER A 18 -0.23 23.54 -9.28
N PHE A 19 -0.35 22.95 -8.08
CA PHE A 19 0.82 22.59 -7.28
C PHE A 19 1.52 21.38 -7.89
N ILE A 20 0.77 20.32 -8.19
CA ILE A 20 1.28 19.10 -8.81
C ILE A 20 1.93 19.42 -10.17
N TYR A 21 1.32 20.32 -10.95
CA TYR A 21 1.86 20.75 -12.25
C TYR A 21 3.16 21.54 -12.14
N LEU A 22 3.23 22.50 -11.19
CA LEU A 22 4.38 23.38 -11.04
C LEU A 22 5.54 22.74 -10.27
N ARG A 23 5.27 21.72 -9.44
CA ARG A 23 6.20 21.09 -8.49
C ARG A 23 6.60 22.01 -7.32
N GLU A 24 7.18 21.37 -6.30
CA GLU A 24 7.55 21.99 -5.03
C GLU A 24 8.53 23.16 -5.20
N ASP A 25 9.61 22.96 -5.95
CA ASP A 25 10.69 23.93 -6.14
C ASP A 25 10.19 25.25 -6.76
N TYR A 26 9.35 25.15 -7.79
CA TYR A 26 8.76 26.32 -8.43
C TYR A 26 7.70 26.97 -7.52
N TYR A 27 6.88 26.16 -6.85
CA TYR A 27 5.85 26.67 -5.96
C TYR A 27 6.45 27.42 -4.77
N GLU A 28 7.52 26.90 -4.16
CA GLU A 28 8.26 27.55 -3.08
C GLU A 28 8.90 28.86 -3.55
N ALA A 29 9.54 28.87 -4.72
CA ALA A 29 10.11 30.08 -5.28
C ALA A 29 9.04 31.16 -5.51
N MET A 30 7.89 30.80 -6.08
CA MET A 30 6.77 31.72 -6.29
C MET A 30 6.13 32.20 -4.99
N HIS A 31 6.03 31.32 -3.98
CA HIS A 31 5.51 31.69 -2.67
C HIS A 31 6.47 32.62 -1.93
N ALA A 32 7.78 32.35 -1.95
CA ALA A 32 8.81 33.21 -1.37
C ALA A 32 8.81 34.61 -2.03
N LEU A 33 8.65 34.68 -3.34
CA LEU A 33 8.53 35.94 -4.08
C LEU A 33 7.27 36.73 -3.71
N ARG A 34 6.15 36.06 -3.42
CA ARG A 34 4.89 36.70 -3.00
C ARG A 34 4.88 37.12 -1.53
N ALA A 35 5.40 36.27 -0.66
CA ALA A 35 5.36 36.47 0.80
C ALA A 35 6.41 37.49 1.29
N GLY A 36 7.45 37.75 0.50
CA GLY A 36 8.60 38.55 0.94
C GLY A 36 9.49 37.80 1.94
N ASN A 37 10.39 38.51 2.62
CA ASN A 37 11.25 37.88 3.65
C ASN A 37 10.39 37.42 4.84
N THR A 38 10.24 36.10 4.99
CA THR A 38 9.57 35.50 6.13
C THR A 38 10.48 35.49 7.37
N PRO A 39 9.93 35.60 8.59
CA PRO A 39 10.68 35.37 9.81
C PRO A 39 11.28 33.96 9.84
N ASP A 40 12.40 33.79 10.55
CA ASP A 40 13.04 32.50 10.80
C ASP A 40 12.02 31.42 11.17
N LEU A 41 12.07 30.29 10.46
CA LEU A 41 11.28 29.11 10.78
C LEU A 41 11.64 28.63 12.20
N PRO A 42 10.66 28.28 13.05
CA PRO A 42 10.96 27.74 14.37
C PRO A 42 11.81 26.47 14.23
N GLN A 43 12.91 26.41 14.99
CA GLN A 43 13.94 25.35 14.93
C GLN A 43 13.41 23.94 15.25
N TYR A 44 12.14 23.80 15.64
CA TYR A 44 11.43 22.55 15.85
C TYR A 44 9.97 22.70 15.39
N ARG A 45 9.65 22.22 14.18
CA ARG A 45 8.25 21.99 13.77
C ARG A 45 7.87 20.55 14.13
N LYS A 46 6.65 20.37 14.64
CA LYS A 46 6.11 19.03 14.89
C LYS A 46 5.88 18.33 13.55
N ILE A 47 5.98 17.00 13.56
CA ILE A 47 5.68 16.14 12.42
C ILE A 47 4.16 16.05 12.28
N GLU A 48 3.64 16.50 11.15
CA GLU A 48 2.23 16.37 10.78
C GLU A 48 1.99 14.96 10.20
N TRP A 49 1.61 14.01 11.06
CA TRP A 49 1.28 12.64 10.69
C TRP A 49 -0.10 12.55 10.05
N CYS A 50 -0.17 11.96 8.87
CA CYS A 50 -1.38 11.88 8.10
C CYS A 50 -2.08 10.54 8.26
N THR A 51 -3.41 10.60 8.35
CA THR A 51 -4.32 9.47 8.61
C THR A 51 -5.47 9.50 7.59
N VAL A 52 -6.01 8.35 7.22
CA VAL A 52 -6.99 8.20 6.14
C VAL A 52 -8.41 7.99 6.67
N ASP A 53 -8.58 7.38 7.84
CA ASP A 53 -9.91 7.17 8.42
C ASP A 53 -10.07 7.71 9.85
N HIS A 54 -11.31 7.66 10.34
CA HIS A 54 -11.64 8.20 11.65
C HIS A 54 -10.99 7.43 12.78
N ALA A 55 -10.93 6.10 12.69
CA ALA A 55 -10.40 5.25 13.73
C ALA A 55 -8.87 5.40 13.80
N GLU A 56 -8.23 5.50 12.65
CA GLU A 56 -6.81 5.81 12.54
C GLU A 56 -6.47 7.18 13.14
N HIS A 57 -7.25 8.21 12.81
CA HIS A 57 -7.07 9.55 13.38
C HIS A 57 -7.26 9.56 14.90
N GLN A 58 -8.30 8.90 15.42
CA GLN A 58 -8.51 8.77 16.86
C GLN A 58 -7.37 8.04 17.56
N LYS A 59 -6.85 6.96 16.95
CA LYS A 59 -5.68 6.25 17.49
C LYS A 59 -4.47 7.18 17.52
N CYS A 60 -4.22 7.92 16.44
CA CYS A 60 -3.11 8.86 16.33
C CYS A 60 -3.15 9.91 17.47
N GLU A 61 -4.30 10.55 17.67
CA GLU A 61 -4.51 11.52 18.75
C GLU A 61 -4.32 10.89 20.15
N SER A 62 -4.77 9.63 20.33
CA SER A 62 -4.67 8.92 21.60
C SER A 62 -3.24 8.56 22.01
N LEU A 63 -2.31 8.44 21.04
CA LEU A 63 -0.93 8.06 21.29
C LEU A 63 -0.11 9.19 21.91
N GLN A 64 -0.54 10.45 21.76
CA GLN A 64 0.09 11.64 22.34
C GLN A 64 1.61 11.66 22.17
N ILE A 65 2.11 11.28 20.99
CA ILE A 65 3.55 11.20 20.71
C ILE A 65 4.14 12.62 20.74
N PRO A 66 5.13 12.91 21.60
CA PRO A 66 5.74 14.23 21.65
C PRO A 66 6.34 14.61 20.29
N GLY A 67 5.97 15.78 19.78
CA GLY A 67 6.48 16.26 18.49
C GLY A 67 5.71 15.74 17.27
N MET A 68 4.57 15.07 17.45
CA MET A 68 3.68 14.62 16.36
C MET A 68 2.30 15.29 16.48
N GLU A 69 1.71 15.73 15.38
CA GLU A 69 0.32 16.17 15.25
C GLU A 69 -0.38 15.35 14.17
N CYS A 70 -1.68 15.05 14.34
CA CYS A 70 -2.38 14.19 13.41
C CYS A 70 -3.29 14.99 12.47
N ARG A 71 -3.24 14.69 11.17
CA ARG A 71 -4.12 15.25 10.14
C ARG A 71 -4.89 14.14 9.47
N ARG A 72 -6.20 14.31 9.36
CA ARG A 72 -7.07 13.35 8.66
C ARG A 72 -7.33 13.78 7.22
N THR A 73 -7.29 12.82 6.32
CA THR A 73 -7.62 12.95 4.90
C THR A 73 -8.71 11.94 4.51
N SER A 74 -9.07 11.91 3.23
CA SER A 74 -10.09 11.01 2.67
C SER A 74 -9.51 9.76 1.99
N SER A 75 -8.23 9.77 1.60
CA SER A 75 -7.55 8.67 0.93
C SER A 75 -6.03 8.75 1.12
N VAL A 76 -5.33 7.63 0.89
CA VAL A 76 -3.87 7.58 0.86
C VAL A 76 -3.30 8.53 -0.22
N GLU A 77 -3.93 8.61 -1.39
CA GLU A 77 -3.50 9.51 -2.46
C GLU A 77 -3.61 10.99 -2.06
N GLU A 78 -4.71 11.39 -1.43
CA GLU A 78 -4.89 12.75 -0.91
C GLU A 78 -3.84 13.07 0.16
N CYS A 79 -3.49 12.08 0.97
CA CYS A 79 -2.42 12.20 1.93
C CYS A 79 -1.05 12.40 1.27
N ILE A 80 -0.72 11.60 0.25
CA ILE A 80 0.51 11.76 -0.54
C ILE A 80 0.57 13.17 -1.16
N LYS A 81 -0.53 13.66 -1.75
CA LYS A 81 -0.62 15.03 -2.29
C LYS A 81 -0.31 16.06 -1.21
N ARG A 82 -0.90 15.94 -0.03
CA ARG A 82 -0.66 16.88 1.08
C ARG A 82 0.78 16.86 1.58
N ILE A 83 1.43 15.70 1.57
CA ILE A 83 2.86 15.60 1.90
C ILE A 83 3.70 16.31 0.85
N MET A 84 3.40 16.13 -0.44
CA MET A 84 4.05 16.88 -1.50
C MET A 84 3.85 18.39 -1.33
N CYS A 85 2.66 18.83 -0.91
CA CYS A 85 2.32 20.22 -0.63
C CYS A 85 2.87 20.77 0.71
N ARG A 86 3.60 19.97 1.50
CA ARG A 86 4.04 20.29 2.88
C ARG A 86 2.88 20.64 3.85
N GLU A 87 1.68 20.17 3.57
CA GLU A 87 0.53 20.23 4.48
C GLU A 87 0.49 19.04 5.45
N ALA A 88 1.29 18.01 5.17
CA ALA A 88 1.57 16.86 6.02
C ALA A 88 3.04 16.45 5.84
N ASP A 89 3.55 15.60 6.73
CA ASP A 89 4.97 15.21 6.74
C ASP A 89 5.19 13.70 6.54
N ALA A 90 4.29 12.86 7.03
CA ALA A 90 4.47 11.41 6.98
C ALA A 90 3.15 10.65 6.96
N ILE A 91 3.17 9.48 6.34
CA ILE A 91 2.11 8.47 6.36
C ILE A 91 2.74 7.08 6.28
N ALA A 92 2.14 6.09 6.95
CA ALA A 92 2.47 4.69 6.75
C ALA A 92 1.61 4.11 5.61
N VAL A 93 2.26 3.47 4.63
CA VAL A 93 1.60 2.94 3.43
C VAL A 93 2.20 1.60 3.03
N ASP A 94 1.46 0.81 2.25
CA ASP A 94 1.97 -0.43 1.67
C ASP A 94 2.93 -0.19 0.50
N ALA A 95 3.62 -1.25 0.08
CA ALA A 95 4.68 -1.17 -0.92
C ALA A 95 4.20 -0.68 -2.31
N GLY A 96 2.93 -0.88 -2.68
CA GLY A 96 2.35 -0.32 -3.91
C GLY A 96 2.27 1.20 -3.85
N HIS A 97 1.76 1.73 -2.74
CA HIS A 97 1.72 3.18 -2.51
C HIS A 97 3.10 3.79 -2.29
N VAL A 98 4.09 3.05 -1.75
CA VAL A 98 5.49 3.50 -1.71
C VAL A 98 6.04 3.73 -3.12
N TYR A 99 5.75 2.86 -4.08
CA TYR A 99 6.14 3.07 -5.47
C TYR A 99 5.52 4.36 -6.04
N ILE A 100 4.23 4.58 -5.80
CA ILE A 100 3.52 5.77 -6.26
C ILE A 100 4.12 7.04 -5.64
N ALA A 101 4.25 7.07 -4.32
CA ALA A 101 4.86 8.19 -3.58
C ALA A 101 6.29 8.47 -4.06
N GLY A 102 7.06 7.42 -4.35
CA GLY A 102 8.39 7.50 -4.91
C GLY A 102 8.45 8.16 -6.30
N LYS A 103 7.52 7.81 -7.20
CA LYS A 103 7.38 8.52 -8.50
C LYS A 103 6.95 9.98 -8.32
N CYS A 104 6.35 10.33 -7.19
CA CYS A 104 6.01 11.70 -6.79
C CYS A 104 7.14 12.47 -6.07
N GLY A 105 8.33 11.88 -5.95
CA GLY A 105 9.49 12.52 -5.32
C GLY A 105 9.55 12.36 -3.80
N LEU A 106 8.62 11.61 -3.19
CA LEU A 106 8.71 11.26 -1.78
C LEU A 106 9.70 10.11 -1.56
N VAL A 107 10.26 10.02 -0.35
CA VAL A 107 11.25 9.00 0.00
C VAL A 107 10.72 8.12 1.14
N PRO A 108 10.93 6.80 1.08
CA PRO A 108 10.57 5.92 2.18
C PRO A 108 11.59 6.10 3.32
N VAL A 109 11.10 6.33 4.54
CA VAL A 109 11.95 6.60 5.72
C VAL A 109 12.09 5.38 6.62
N MET A 110 11.00 4.62 6.81
CA MET A 110 10.97 3.42 7.64
C MET A 110 10.10 2.33 7.02
N VAL A 111 10.35 1.07 7.40
CA VAL A 111 9.57 -0.12 7.01
C VAL A 111 9.09 -0.90 8.24
N GLU A 112 7.87 -1.43 8.17
CA GLU A 112 7.30 -2.33 9.18
C GLU A 112 7.94 -3.72 9.13
N GLN A 113 8.38 -4.22 10.29
CA GLN A 113 8.84 -5.60 10.47
C GLN A 113 7.86 -6.41 11.28
N TYR A 114 7.62 -7.65 10.86
CA TYR A 114 6.63 -8.55 11.48
C TYR A 114 7.25 -9.72 12.24
N ASP A 115 8.55 -9.97 12.03
CA ASP A 115 9.34 -10.91 12.82
C ASP A 115 10.25 -10.14 13.80
N GLN A 116 10.20 -10.53 15.07
CA GLN A 116 11.01 -9.96 16.14
C GLN A 116 12.51 -10.21 15.92
N ARG A 117 12.86 -11.28 15.19
CA ARG A 117 14.24 -11.56 14.76
C ARG A 117 14.71 -10.55 13.72
N SER A 118 13.84 -10.15 12.79
CA SER A 118 14.14 -9.11 11.78
C SER A 118 14.31 -7.71 12.38
N CYS A 119 13.82 -7.48 13.60
CA CYS A 119 14.11 -6.25 14.34
C CYS A 119 15.57 -6.14 14.82
N HIS A 120 16.26 -7.28 14.96
CA HIS A 120 17.63 -7.36 15.49
C HIS A 120 18.63 -7.95 14.47
N GLY A 121 18.14 -8.39 13.30
CA GLY A 121 18.92 -9.08 12.27
C GLY A 121 18.49 -8.71 10.85
N ILE A 122 19.28 -9.15 9.88
CA ILE A 122 19.07 -8.89 8.44
C ILE A 122 18.14 -9.98 7.90
N GLN A 123 16.90 -9.65 7.55
CA GLN A 123 16.04 -10.60 6.83
C GLN A 123 15.03 -9.90 5.94
N TRP A 124 14.71 -10.50 4.79
CA TRP A 124 13.74 -10.04 3.80
C TRP A 124 12.34 -10.57 4.14
N GLY A 125 11.29 -9.79 3.86
CA GLY A 125 9.92 -10.30 3.81
C GLY A 125 9.63 -10.92 2.44
N LEU A 126 8.72 -11.87 2.35
CA LEU A 126 8.36 -12.53 1.08
C LEU A 126 6.89 -12.33 0.77
N ALA A 127 6.59 -11.82 -0.43
CA ALA A 127 5.22 -11.80 -0.93
C ALA A 127 4.84 -13.22 -1.39
N ALA A 128 3.74 -13.75 -0.89
CA ALA A 128 3.28 -15.10 -1.18
C ALA A 128 1.81 -15.09 -1.66
N VAL A 129 1.49 -16.05 -2.52
CA VAL A 129 0.10 -16.28 -2.94
C VAL A 129 -0.40 -17.50 -2.21
N CYS A 130 -1.34 -17.31 -1.30
CA CYS A 130 -2.06 -18.42 -0.70
C CYS A 130 -3.20 -18.82 -1.62
N ALA A 131 -3.39 -20.12 -1.82
CA ALA A 131 -4.51 -20.66 -2.58
C ALA A 131 -5.03 -21.96 -1.97
N ILE A 132 -6.26 -22.30 -2.34
CA ILE A 132 -6.83 -23.60 -2.02
C ILE A 132 -6.18 -24.65 -2.95
N PRO A 133 -5.78 -25.84 -2.42
CA PRO A 133 -5.04 -26.86 -3.17
C PRO A 133 -5.64 -27.25 -4.53
N THR A 134 -6.96 -27.19 -4.67
CA THR A 134 -7.71 -27.54 -5.89
C THR A 134 -7.58 -26.53 -7.04
N ILE A 135 -7.09 -25.30 -6.80
CA ILE A 135 -7.14 -24.16 -7.76
C ILE A 135 -5.73 -23.80 -8.31
N VAL A 136 -4.69 -24.53 -7.90
CA VAL A 136 -3.29 -24.27 -8.27
C VAL A 136 -3.05 -24.39 -9.78
N GLN A 137 -3.68 -25.37 -10.45
CA GLN A 137 -3.50 -25.65 -11.88
C GLN A 137 -3.98 -24.54 -12.85
N PRO A 138 -5.16 -23.91 -12.65
CA PRO A 138 -5.61 -22.85 -13.57
C PRO A 138 -4.87 -21.51 -13.45
N LEU A 139 -4.35 -21.13 -12.27
CA LEU A 139 -3.91 -19.75 -12.05
C LEU A 139 -2.66 -19.35 -12.84
N SER A 140 -1.75 -20.30 -12.98
CA SER A 140 -0.36 -20.08 -13.38
C SER A 140 -0.13 -20.21 -14.90
N THR A 141 -1.10 -20.77 -15.62
CA THR A 141 -1.03 -20.98 -17.08
C THR A 141 -1.57 -19.79 -17.89
N ILE A 142 -2.39 -18.91 -17.29
CA ILE A 142 -3.30 -18.05 -18.06
C ILE A 142 -2.72 -16.65 -18.39
N CYS A 143 -2.01 -15.98 -17.47
CA CYS A 143 -1.54 -14.60 -17.74
C CYS A 143 -0.07 -14.47 -18.15
N SER A 144 0.82 -15.43 -17.90
CA SER A 144 2.25 -15.27 -18.24
C SER A 144 2.54 -15.24 -19.75
N LYS A 145 1.58 -15.65 -20.58
CA LYS A 145 1.74 -15.79 -22.04
C LYS A 145 0.73 -14.99 -22.87
N THR A 146 -0.22 -14.29 -22.25
CA THR A 146 -1.37 -13.70 -22.96
C THR A 146 -1.30 -12.18 -22.94
N LEU A 147 -1.11 -11.58 -24.12
CA LEU A 147 -1.15 -10.14 -24.31
C LEU A 147 -2.58 -9.62 -23.98
N GLY A 148 -2.70 -8.70 -23.03
CA GLY A 148 -3.99 -8.16 -22.57
C GLY A 148 -4.62 -8.90 -21.37
N CYS A 149 -3.89 -9.82 -20.73
CA CYS A 149 -4.32 -10.44 -19.47
C CYS A 149 -4.13 -9.46 -18.30
N THR A 150 -5.13 -8.65 -18.04
CA THR A 150 -5.18 -7.77 -16.86
C THR A 150 -5.74 -8.53 -15.67
N LEU A 151 -5.45 -8.05 -14.46
CA LEU A 151 -6.06 -8.56 -13.23
C LEU A 151 -7.60 -8.57 -13.31
N TYR A 152 -8.16 -7.51 -13.93
CA TYR A 152 -9.60 -7.30 -14.13
C TYR A 152 -10.24 -8.32 -15.08
N ASN A 153 -9.51 -8.76 -16.11
CA ASN A 153 -10.00 -9.73 -17.08
C ASN A 153 -9.70 -11.18 -16.67
N PHE A 154 -8.72 -11.35 -15.79
CA PHE A 154 -8.28 -12.66 -15.33
C PHE A 154 -9.18 -13.23 -14.24
N PHE A 155 -9.44 -12.47 -13.18
CA PHE A 155 -10.33 -12.90 -12.10
C PHE A 155 -11.78 -12.55 -12.41
N SER A 156 -12.69 -13.50 -12.22
CA SER A 156 -14.12 -13.27 -12.44
C SER A 156 -14.69 -12.24 -11.47
N LYS A 157 -14.28 -12.30 -10.20
CA LYS A 157 -14.61 -11.37 -9.11
C LYS A 157 -13.45 -11.33 -8.11
N GLY A 158 -13.31 -10.21 -7.41
CA GLY A 158 -12.28 -10.03 -6.39
C GLY A 158 -12.72 -9.05 -5.30
N CYS A 159 -11.83 -8.87 -4.32
CA CYS A 159 -11.83 -7.68 -3.48
C CYS A 159 -10.47 -7.00 -3.56
N ILE A 160 -10.44 -5.81 -4.15
CA ILE A 160 -9.28 -4.92 -4.24
C ILE A 160 -9.74 -3.56 -3.75
N PRO A 161 -9.62 -3.30 -2.44
CA PRO A 161 -9.99 -2.01 -1.86
C PRO A 161 -9.26 -0.85 -2.58
N GLY A 162 -10.01 0.17 -2.99
CA GLY A 162 -9.52 1.29 -3.81
C GLY A 162 -9.71 1.12 -5.31
N ALA A 163 -10.09 -0.06 -5.80
CA ALA A 163 -10.50 -0.23 -7.20
C ALA A 163 -11.82 0.50 -7.49
N ASP A 164 -12.16 0.62 -8.78
CA ASP A 164 -13.46 1.14 -9.21
C ASP A 164 -14.60 0.36 -8.50
N PRO A 165 -15.46 1.04 -7.70
CA PRO A 165 -16.56 0.41 -6.98
C PRO A 165 -17.53 -0.39 -7.87
N GLN A 166 -17.61 -0.07 -9.16
CA GLN A 166 -18.45 -0.80 -10.12
C GLN A 166 -17.74 -1.98 -10.79
N SER A 167 -16.43 -2.13 -10.59
CA SER A 167 -15.66 -3.21 -11.18
C SER A 167 -15.91 -4.55 -10.49
N ASN A 168 -15.63 -5.63 -11.22
CA ASN A 168 -15.63 -6.98 -10.66
C ASN A 168 -14.60 -7.17 -9.53
N MET A 169 -13.60 -6.30 -9.43
CA MET A 169 -12.59 -6.31 -8.37
C MET A 169 -13.11 -5.78 -7.02
N CYS A 170 -14.28 -5.14 -6.96
CA CYS A 170 -14.93 -4.75 -5.71
C CYS A 170 -16.10 -5.67 -5.31
N ALA A 171 -16.42 -6.66 -6.15
CA ALA A 171 -17.63 -7.46 -6.02
C ALA A 171 -17.67 -8.32 -4.75
N LEU A 172 -16.51 -8.77 -4.27
CA LEU A 172 -16.38 -9.63 -3.08
C LEU A 172 -16.00 -8.86 -1.82
N CYS A 173 -15.78 -7.55 -1.89
CA CYS A 173 -15.50 -6.72 -0.72
C CYS A 173 -16.70 -6.68 0.23
N LYS A 174 -16.43 -6.56 1.53
CA LYS A 174 -17.44 -6.79 2.57
C LYS A 174 -17.88 -5.50 3.27
N GLY A 175 -17.10 -4.43 3.17
CA GLY A 175 -17.32 -3.17 3.87
C GLY A 175 -17.07 -3.29 5.36
N SER A 176 -17.75 -2.46 6.14
CA SER A 176 -17.62 -2.36 7.59
C SER A 176 -18.39 -3.44 8.33
N GLU A 177 -17.89 -3.83 9.51
CA GLU A 177 -18.65 -4.67 10.46
C GLU A 177 -19.94 -3.98 10.92
N ASN A 178 -19.97 -2.64 10.90
CA ASN A 178 -21.19 -1.89 11.15
C ASN A 178 -22.09 -1.95 9.90
N TRP A 179 -23.17 -2.73 9.98
CA TRP A 179 -24.15 -2.91 8.91
C TRP A 179 -24.70 -1.60 8.33
N LEU A 180 -24.77 -0.53 9.14
CA LEU A 180 -25.23 0.80 8.70
C LEU A 180 -24.27 1.49 7.73
N LEU A 181 -22.98 1.17 7.84
CA LEU A 181 -21.92 1.77 7.02
C LEU A 181 -21.41 0.81 5.94
N GLN A 182 -21.95 -0.41 5.89
CA GLN A 182 -21.39 -1.51 5.10
C GLN A 182 -21.28 -1.17 3.61
N GLU A 183 -22.33 -0.63 3.00
CA GLU A 183 -22.32 -0.30 1.58
C GLU A 183 -21.42 0.91 1.28
N GLU A 184 -21.46 1.95 2.13
CA GLU A 184 -20.61 3.13 1.96
C GLU A 184 -19.12 2.84 2.18
N SER A 185 -18.78 1.80 2.93
CA SER A 185 -17.40 1.40 3.22
C SER A 185 -16.88 0.31 2.30
N LYS A 186 -17.76 -0.31 1.51
CA LYS A 186 -17.41 -1.39 0.60
C LYS A 186 -16.36 -0.93 -0.40
N CYS A 187 -15.27 -1.69 -0.47
CA CYS A 187 -14.13 -1.45 -1.35
C CYS A 187 -13.38 -0.13 -1.09
N LYS A 188 -13.57 0.53 0.07
CA LYS A 188 -12.75 1.69 0.43
C LYS A 188 -11.33 1.25 0.79
N ALA A 189 -10.32 1.95 0.27
CA ALA A 189 -8.92 1.75 0.62
C ALA A 189 -8.60 2.34 2.01
N SER A 190 -9.25 1.81 3.05
CA SER A 190 -8.98 2.17 4.45
C SER A 190 -9.46 1.08 5.40
N SER A 191 -9.10 1.18 6.69
CA SER A 191 -9.35 0.11 7.67
C SER A 191 -10.83 -0.10 8.01
N VAL A 192 -11.73 0.69 7.41
CA VAL A 192 -13.18 0.52 7.54
C VAL A 192 -13.69 -0.65 6.68
N GLU A 193 -12.95 -1.06 5.65
CA GLU A 193 -13.21 -2.26 4.86
C GLU A 193 -12.57 -3.47 5.54
N MET A 194 -13.36 -4.49 5.87
CA MET A 194 -12.91 -5.68 6.58
C MET A 194 -11.82 -6.47 5.84
N TYR A 195 -11.81 -6.42 4.51
CA TYR A 195 -10.82 -7.11 3.68
C TYR A 195 -9.64 -6.22 3.26
N TYR A 196 -9.43 -5.10 3.95
CA TYR A 196 -8.32 -4.18 3.69
C TYR A 196 -6.96 -4.75 4.14
N VAL A 197 -5.93 -4.56 3.29
CA VAL A 197 -4.53 -4.95 3.51
C VAL A 197 -4.36 -6.48 3.69
N TYR A 198 -3.14 -6.95 3.96
CA TYR A 198 -2.79 -8.36 4.00
C TYR A 198 -3.61 -9.19 4.98
N ASP A 199 -3.90 -8.66 6.18
CA ASP A 199 -4.70 -9.38 7.18
C ASP A 199 -6.16 -9.53 6.74
N GLY A 200 -6.73 -8.49 6.12
CA GLY A 200 -8.08 -8.53 5.54
C GLY A 200 -8.17 -9.44 4.32
N ALA A 201 -7.15 -9.46 3.46
CA ALA A 201 -7.06 -10.38 2.33
C ALA A 201 -6.96 -11.85 2.81
N PHE A 202 -6.17 -12.11 3.87
CA PHE A 202 -6.13 -13.43 4.50
C PHE A 202 -7.48 -13.79 5.13
N ARG A 203 -8.17 -12.83 5.78
CA ARG A 203 -9.52 -13.03 6.32
C ARG A 203 -10.51 -13.44 5.22
N MET A 204 -10.54 -12.73 4.10
CA MET A 204 -11.40 -13.08 2.96
C MET A 204 -11.19 -14.52 2.48
N PHE A 205 -9.92 -14.93 2.39
CA PHE A 205 -9.53 -16.27 1.96
C PHE A 205 -9.84 -17.34 3.00
N ALA A 206 -9.58 -17.06 4.28
CA ALA A 206 -9.91 -17.95 5.39
C ALA A 206 -11.42 -18.16 5.54
N GLU A 207 -12.22 -17.11 5.31
CA GLU A 207 -13.69 -17.15 5.24
C GLU A 207 -14.24 -17.88 3.98
N LYS A 208 -13.36 -18.39 3.10
CA LYS A 208 -13.71 -19.05 1.82
C LYS A 208 -14.54 -18.16 0.88
N ASN A 209 -14.38 -16.84 1.04
CA ASN A 209 -15.03 -15.84 0.18
C ASN A 209 -14.13 -15.41 -0.98
N GLY A 210 -12.92 -15.99 -1.08
CA GLY A 210 -11.98 -15.86 -2.18
C GLY A 210 -11.15 -17.14 -2.32
N ASP A 211 -10.72 -17.43 -3.55
CA ASP A 211 -9.97 -18.65 -3.89
C ASP A 211 -8.45 -18.49 -3.72
N VAL A 212 -7.99 -17.25 -3.80
CA VAL A 212 -6.58 -16.86 -3.80
C VAL A 212 -6.42 -15.58 -3.00
N ALA A 213 -5.37 -15.49 -2.19
CA ALA A 213 -4.99 -14.27 -1.49
C ALA A 213 -3.51 -13.93 -1.72
N PHE A 214 -3.27 -12.66 -2.02
CA PHE A 214 -1.93 -12.08 -2.13
C PHE A 214 -1.56 -11.47 -0.79
N ILE A 215 -0.69 -12.15 -0.04
CA ILE A 215 -0.35 -11.76 1.34
C ILE A 215 1.16 -11.86 1.59
N LYS A 216 1.62 -11.29 2.70
CA LYS A 216 2.99 -11.50 3.18
C LYS A 216 3.12 -12.90 3.80
N ASP A 217 4.31 -13.47 3.71
CA ASP A 217 4.66 -14.77 4.28
C ASP A 217 4.36 -14.89 5.79
N THR A 218 4.52 -13.79 6.52
CA THR A 218 4.32 -13.75 7.97
C THR A 218 2.85 -13.80 8.40
N ILE A 219 1.90 -13.53 7.49
CA ILE A 219 0.49 -13.35 7.85
C ILE A 219 -0.16 -14.65 8.26
N VAL A 220 0.08 -15.75 7.53
CA VAL A 220 -0.51 -17.05 7.85
C VAL A 220 -0.14 -17.46 9.28
N GLY A 221 1.16 -17.50 9.59
CA GLY A 221 1.65 -17.86 10.93
C GLY A 221 1.24 -16.89 12.06
N ALA A 222 0.91 -15.63 11.75
CA ALA A 222 0.43 -14.67 12.74
C ALA A 222 -1.03 -14.92 13.18
N TYR A 223 -1.81 -15.65 12.37
CA TYR A 223 -3.22 -15.91 12.59
C TYR A 223 -3.54 -17.41 12.76
N THR A 224 -2.64 -18.32 12.39
CA THR A 224 -2.77 -19.76 12.67
C THR A 224 -2.18 -20.11 14.05
N ASP A 225 -2.16 -21.41 14.38
CA ASP A 225 -1.48 -21.95 15.56
C ASP A 225 -2.00 -21.43 16.92
N GLY A 226 -3.32 -21.16 16.99
CA GLY A 226 -4.01 -20.74 18.22
C GLY A 226 -3.87 -19.24 18.57
N ASN A 227 -3.25 -18.44 17.70
CA ASN A 227 -3.06 -16.98 17.92
C ASN A 227 -4.14 -16.11 17.22
N GLY A 228 -4.92 -16.73 16.33
CA GLY A 228 -5.93 -16.06 15.53
C GLY A 228 -7.35 -16.08 16.10
N PRO A 229 -8.24 -15.24 15.54
CA PRO A 229 -9.68 -15.35 15.75
C PRO A 229 -10.25 -16.64 15.11
N TYR A 230 -11.47 -17.02 15.51
CA TYR A 230 -12.11 -18.28 15.09
C TYR A 230 -12.17 -18.51 13.57
N TRP A 231 -12.19 -17.44 12.76
CA TRP A 231 -12.22 -17.55 11.29
C TRP A 231 -10.87 -17.95 10.68
N ALA A 232 -9.78 -17.96 11.46
CA ALA A 232 -8.43 -18.27 11.01
C ALA A 232 -7.95 -19.69 11.38
N GLU A 233 -8.80 -20.52 11.99
CA GLU A 233 -8.45 -21.86 12.52
C GLU A 233 -8.24 -22.97 11.47
N SER A 234 -7.98 -22.64 10.20
CA SER A 234 -7.79 -23.64 9.14
C SER A 234 -6.31 -23.95 8.93
N ASP A 235 -5.92 -25.22 9.03
CA ASP A 235 -4.53 -25.68 8.86
C ASP A 235 -4.13 -25.97 7.39
N ASP A 236 -5.03 -25.72 6.42
CA ASP A 236 -4.90 -26.18 5.02
C ASP A 236 -4.47 -25.08 4.04
N PHE A 237 -3.65 -24.13 4.49
CA PHE A 237 -3.15 -23.05 3.62
C PHE A 237 -1.87 -23.45 2.89
N GLU A 238 -1.92 -23.38 1.56
CA GLU A 238 -0.79 -23.67 0.68
C GLU A 238 -0.43 -22.48 -0.20
N LEU A 239 0.84 -22.43 -0.64
CA LEU A 239 1.38 -21.39 -1.49
C LEU A 239 1.43 -21.83 -2.94
N ILE A 240 1.14 -20.90 -3.86
CA ILE A 240 1.38 -21.07 -5.30
C ILE A 240 2.80 -20.58 -5.63
N CYS A 241 3.59 -21.44 -6.26
CA CYS A 241 4.96 -21.12 -6.66
C CYS A 241 5.02 -20.69 -8.13
N PRO A 242 5.57 -19.50 -8.45
CA PRO A 242 5.72 -19.05 -9.84
C PRO A 242 6.49 -20.04 -10.73
N GLU A 243 7.51 -20.69 -10.16
CA GLU A 243 8.38 -21.64 -10.88
C GLU A 243 7.81 -23.06 -10.97
N SER A 244 6.74 -23.36 -10.23
CA SER A 244 6.11 -24.68 -10.20
C SER A 244 4.59 -24.53 -10.25
N PRO A 245 4.06 -24.09 -11.41
CA PRO A 245 2.66 -23.74 -11.62
C PRO A 245 1.65 -24.83 -11.22
N ASP A 246 2.06 -26.10 -11.24
CA ASP A 246 1.22 -27.28 -10.97
C ASP A 246 1.37 -27.82 -9.54
N LYS A 247 2.17 -27.17 -8.69
CA LYS A 247 2.45 -27.62 -7.33
C LYS A 247 2.25 -26.49 -6.33
N SER A 248 1.54 -26.82 -5.28
CA SER A 248 1.47 -26.03 -4.08
C SER A 248 2.44 -26.57 -3.02
N VAL A 249 2.88 -25.70 -2.13
CA VAL A 249 3.72 -26.06 -0.98
C VAL A 249 3.10 -25.54 0.31
N LYS A 250 3.52 -26.06 1.46
CA LYS A 250 3.06 -25.55 2.75
C LYS A 250 3.44 -24.08 2.92
N HIS A 251 2.60 -23.31 3.61
CA HIS A 251 2.87 -21.88 3.90
C HIS A 251 4.24 -21.65 4.59
N SER A 252 4.74 -22.61 5.36
CA SER A 252 6.05 -22.55 6.01
C SER A 252 7.25 -22.63 5.03
N GLU A 253 7.03 -22.99 3.77
CA GLU A 253 8.07 -23.09 2.74
C GLU A 253 8.20 -21.82 1.87
N PHE A 254 7.69 -20.69 2.35
CA PHE A 254 7.73 -19.38 1.66
C PHE A 254 9.12 -19.00 1.12
N LEU A 255 10.21 -19.33 1.84
CA LEU A 255 11.59 -19.10 1.38
C LEU A 255 11.92 -19.73 0.02
N LYS A 256 11.29 -20.87 -0.29
CA LYS A 256 11.45 -21.58 -1.57
C LYS A 256 10.37 -21.19 -2.59
N CYS A 257 9.26 -20.62 -2.13
CA CYS A 257 8.06 -20.40 -2.92
C CYS A 257 7.41 -19.05 -2.57
N ASN A 258 7.77 -18.02 -3.33
CA ASN A 258 7.27 -16.66 -3.19
C ASN A 258 7.19 -15.97 -4.55
N LEU A 259 6.39 -14.91 -4.64
CA LEU A 259 6.29 -14.07 -5.83
C LEU A 259 7.51 -13.15 -5.98
N ALA A 260 7.92 -12.56 -4.85
CA ALA A 260 8.98 -11.57 -4.82
C ALA A 260 9.53 -11.42 -3.39
N LYS A 261 10.77 -10.95 -3.32
CA LYS A 261 11.38 -10.45 -2.08
C LYS A 261 10.96 -9.00 -1.86
N VAL A 262 10.56 -8.70 -0.64
CA VAL A 262 10.14 -7.37 -0.18
C VAL A 262 11.13 -6.90 0.90
N PRO A 263 11.47 -5.61 0.97
CA PRO A 263 12.69 -5.14 1.62
C PRO A 263 12.52 -4.93 3.13
N ALA A 264 13.61 -5.08 3.88
CA ALA A 264 13.69 -4.92 5.34
C ALA A 264 15.17 -4.71 5.78
N HIS A 265 15.52 -3.60 6.45
CA HIS A 265 16.93 -3.19 6.78
C HIS A 265 17.19 -2.41 8.10
N GLN A 266 18.01 -2.95 9.02
CA GLN A 266 18.41 -2.57 10.40
C GLN A 266 17.98 -1.24 11.13
N ASN A 267 17.82 -1.37 12.46
CA ASN A 267 17.52 -0.37 13.52
C ASN A 267 16.04 -0.11 13.77
N ALA A 268 15.57 -0.59 14.93
CA ALA A 268 14.16 -0.79 15.24
C ALA A 268 13.63 0.17 16.33
N LEU A 269 12.53 0.87 16.06
CA LEU A 269 11.71 1.50 17.10
C LEU A 269 10.64 0.50 17.58
N ILE A 270 10.57 0.25 18.89
CA ILE A 270 9.68 -0.74 19.51
C ILE A 270 8.71 -0.01 20.44
N SER A 271 7.47 0.20 20.01
CA SER A 271 6.38 0.65 20.89
C SER A 271 5.13 -0.18 20.64
N ASP A 272 4.80 -1.09 21.56
CA ASP A 272 3.66 -2.00 21.41
C ASP A 272 2.32 -1.27 21.26
N LYS A 273 2.15 -0.12 21.93
CA LYS A 273 0.94 0.70 21.82
C LYS A 273 0.77 1.33 20.44
N LEU A 274 1.88 1.60 19.75
CA LEU A 274 1.88 2.18 18.41
C LEU A 274 1.31 1.17 17.40
N PHE A 275 1.71 -0.09 17.52
CA PHE A 275 1.37 -1.12 16.54
C PHE A 275 0.03 -1.80 16.82
N LYS A 276 -0.37 -1.95 18.09
CA LYS A 276 -1.66 -2.60 18.42
C LYS A 276 -2.86 -1.68 18.26
N SER A 277 -3.95 -2.22 17.75
CA SER A 277 -5.23 -1.56 17.58
C SER A 277 -6.37 -2.41 18.13
N GLU A 278 -7.39 -1.74 18.64
CA GLU A 278 -8.59 -2.40 19.15
C GLU A 278 -9.36 -3.06 17.99
N GLY A 279 -9.68 -4.35 18.16
CA GLY A 279 -10.39 -5.15 17.16
C GLY A 279 -9.51 -5.72 16.04
N LYS A 280 -8.17 -5.67 16.17
CA LYS A 280 -7.22 -6.09 15.12
C LYS A 280 -7.48 -5.39 13.77
N ARG A 281 -7.62 -4.06 13.80
CA ARG A 281 -8.04 -3.23 12.68
C ARG A 281 -6.89 -2.60 11.89
N ASN A 282 -5.63 -2.89 12.22
CA ASN A 282 -4.44 -2.36 11.52
C ASN A 282 -4.44 -0.82 11.38
N LEU A 283 -4.76 -0.13 12.48
CA LEU A 283 -4.81 1.33 12.51
C LEU A 283 -3.39 1.91 12.60
N LEU A 284 -3.02 2.82 11.70
CA LEU A 284 -1.67 3.44 11.53
C LEU A 284 -0.60 2.49 11.03
N PHE A 285 -0.47 1.33 11.68
CA PHE A 285 0.47 0.28 11.32
C PHE A 285 -0.27 -1.06 11.42
N SER A 286 0.22 -2.11 10.76
CA SER A 286 -0.36 -3.44 10.97
C SER A 286 -0.18 -3.88 12.43
N ASP A 287 -1.19 -4.54 12.98
CA ASP A 287 -1.17 -5.07 14.35
C ASP A 287 -0.15 -6.18 14.54
N SER A 288 0.32 -6.76 13.45
CA SER A 288 1.39 -7.76 13.44
C SER A 288 2.80 -7.12 13.54
N THR A 289 2.92 -5.80 13.39
CA THR A 289 4.20 -5.07 13.45
C THR A 289 4.88 -5.26 14.81
N LYS A 290 6.18 -5.56 14.75
CA LYS A 290 7.08 -5.73 15.88
C LYS A 290 7.99 -4.52 16.06
N CYS A 291 8.40 -3.90 14.96
CA CYS A 291 9.19 -2.68 14.97
C CYS A 291 9.12 -1.93 13.63
N LEU A 292 9.52 -0.66 13.67
CA LEU A 292 9.81 0.16 12.48
C LEU A 292 11.30 0.25 12.25
N GLN A 293 11.70 0.15 10.99
CA GLN A 293 13.08 -0.05 10.63
C GLN A 293 13.54 0.97 9.58
N GLU A 294 14.63 1.69 9.87
CA GLU A 294 15.09 2.82 9.04
C GLU A 294 15.61 2.41 7.66
N ILE A 295 15.22 3.15 6.63
CA ILE A 295 15.64 2.91 5.25
C ILE A 295 16.74 3.91 4.89
N THR A 296 17.91 3.38 4.56
CA THR A 296 19.09 4.18 4.14
C THR A 296 19.36 4.11 2.65
N LYS A 297 18.56 3.33 1.91
CA LYS A 297 18.78 2.99 0.50
C LYS A 297 17.84 3.79 -0.41
N PRO A 298 18.23 4.06 -1.66
CA PRO A 298 17.34 4.69 -2.64
C PRO A 298 16.14 3.79 -2.96
N LEU A 299 15.06 4.39 -3.44
CA LEU A 299 13.77 3.71 -3.71
C LEU A 299 13.92 2.45 -4.59
N GLU A 300 14.74 2.49 -5.63
CA GLU A 300 14.96 1.38 -6.57
C GLU A 300 15.63 0.18 -5.90
N GLU A 301 16.61 0.45 -5.04
CA GLU A 301 17.28 -0.58 -4.27
C GLU A 301 16.40 -1.07 -3.11
N PHE A 302 15.60 -0.17 -2.53
CA PHE A 302 14.57 -0.54 -1.58
C PHE A 302 13.60 -1.50 -2.26
N LEU A 303 12.73 -1.05 -3.16
CA LEU A 303 11.67 -1.88 -3.75
C LEU A 303 12.15 -3.07 -4.57
N THR A 304 13.39 -3.06 -5.08
CA THR A 304 13.96 -3.99 -6.06
C THR A 304 13.38 -3.82 -7.48
N GLN A 305 14.24 -4.01 -8.49
CA GLN A 305 13.85 -3.88 -9.90
C GLN A 305 12.71 -4.83 -10.28
N THR A 306 12.74 -6.07 -9.79
CA THR A 306 11.70 -7.08 -10.10
C THR A 306 10.31 -6.64 -9.65
N TYR A 307 10.22 -5.98 -8.48
CA TYR A 307 8.95 -5.48 -7.97
C TYR A 307 8.47 -4.25 -8.75
N ILE A 308 9.39 -3.35 -9.10
CA ILE A 308 9.09 -2.19 -9.96
C ILE A 308 8.55 -2.65 -11.32
N ASP A 309 9.24 -3.59 -11.98
CA ASP A 309 8.82 -4.14 -13.28
C ASP A 309 7.43 -4.78 -13.20
N MET A 310 7.13 -5.46 -12.07
CA MET A 310 5.82 -6.07 -11.83
C MET A 310 4.72 -5.00 -11.71
N ILE A 311 4.97 -3.93 -10.95
CA ILE A 311 4.03 -2.82 -10.80
C ILE A 311 3.83 -2.07 -12.12
N GLU A 312 4.90 -1.74 -12.84
CA GLU A 312 4.84 -1.01 -14.11
C GLU A 312 4.05 -1.80 -15.18
N LYS A 313 4.25 -3.12 -15.27
CA LYS A 313 3.44 -3.99 -16.14
C LYS A 313 1.96 -4.00 -15.75
N THR A 314 1.65 -3.93 -14.45
CA THR A 314 0.27 -3.88 -13.97
C THR A 314 -0.40 -2.58 -14.41
N TYR A 315 0.30 -1.44 -14.30
CA TYR A 315 -0.24 -0.14 -14.69
C TYR A 315 -0.33 0.07 -16.21
N ALA A 316 0.62 -0.47 -16.99
CA ALA A 316 0.61 -0.37 -18.45
C ALA A 316 -0.57 -1.09 -19.11
N THR A 317 -1.26 -1.97 -18.38
CA THR A 317 -2.37 -2.79 -18.90
C THR A 317 -3.75 -2.35 -18.37
N GLY A 318 -3.82 -1.38 -17.44
CA GLY A 318 -5.06 -0.84 -16.88
C GLY A 318 -5.67 0.27 -17.75
N HIS A 319 -6.86 0.04 -18.31
CA HIS A 319 -7.53 0.91 -19.28
C HIS A 319 -8.38 2.05 -18.67
N SER A 320 -7.87 2.87 -17.74
CA SER A 320 -8.64 4.05 -17.29
C SER A 320 -7.78 5.15 -16.67
N GLU A 321 -7.65 6.27 -17.41
CA GLU A 321 -6.96 7.54 -17.07
C GLU A 321 -5.51 7.38 -16.55
N PRO A 322 -4.65 8.41 -16.65
CA PRO A 322 -3.34 8.32 -16.02
C PRO A 322 -3.52 8.18 -14.50
N VAL A 323 -3.34 6.94 -14.03
CA VAL A 323 -3.30 6.57 -12.61
C VAL A 323 -2.34 7.53 -11.89
N PHE A 324 -2.64 7.96 -10.67
CA PHE A 324 -1.83 8.89 -9.87
C PHE A 324 -0.28 8.75 -10.00
N PRO A 325 0.34 7.56 -10.09
CA PRO A 325 1.76 7.40 -10.44
C PRO A 325 2.20 7.98 -11.80
N PHE A 326 1.35 7.95 -12.83
CA PHE A 326 1.61 8.62 -14.12
C PHE A 326 1.46 10.14 -14.03
N VAL A 327 0.62 10.65 -13.13
CA VAL A 327 0.49 12.10 -12.90
C VAL A 327 1.76 12.67 -12.30
N CYS A 328 2.37 11.94 -11.37
CA CYS A 328 3.65 12.29 -10.78
C CYS A 328 4.85 12.05 -11.72
N GLY A 329 4.79 11.00 -12.54
CA GLY A 329 5.83 10.62 -13.51
C GLY A 329 5.80 11.38 -14.84
N ALA A 330 4.71 12.08 -15.18
CA ALA A 330 4.57 12.86 -16.42
C ALA A 330 5.33 14.20 -16.38
N GLY A 331 6.52 14.20 -15.78
CA GLY A 331 7.57 15.12 -16.21
C GLY A 331 8.00 14.69 -17.60
N VAL A 332 7.59 15.46 -18.60
CA VAL A 332 8.15 15.42 -19.95
C VAL A 332 9.66 15.24 -19.82
N ASN A 333 10.17 14.10 -20.32
CA ASN A 333 11.60 13.95 -20.57
C ASN A 333 11.99 15.08 -21.53
N TYR A 334 12.65 16.11 -21.00
CA TYR A 334 13.24 17.19 -21.80
C TYR A 334 14.48 16.69 -22.54
#